data_AF-A0A162FYY5-F1
#
_entry.id   AF-A0A162FYY5-F1
#
_cell.length_a   1.000
_cell.length_b   1.000
_cell.length_c   1.000
_cell.angle_alpha   90.00
_cell.angle_beta   90.00
_cell.angle_gamma   90.00
#
_symmetry.space_group_name_H-M   'P 1'
#
loop_
_entity.id
_entity.type
_entity.pdbx_description
1 polymer ?
#
loop_
_entity_poly.entity_id
_entity_poly.type
_entity_poly.pdbx_seq_one_letter_code
_entity_poly.pdbx_strand_id
1 'polypeptide(L)'
;MRTVHSGTAVVAASATRELFEHFGAAGSGRETPAEFATLTDREREIFHHAARGLSNTEIARAEFLSEATVKTHISRTLGKLGLRDRVQLVVYAYENGLVA
;
A
#
# COMPACT_ATOMS: atom_id res chain seq x y z
N MET A 1 32.63 15.61 23.73
CA MET A 1 31.57 16.61 23.50
C MET A 1 30.44 15.93 22.74
N ARG A 2 29.24 15.87 23.33
CA ARG A 2 28.06 15.19 22.80
C ARG A 2 27.16 16.24 22.15
N THR A 3 27.10 16.24 20.82
CA THR A 3 26.27 17.18 20.05
C THR A 3 24.85 16.65 19.98
N VAL A 4 23.91 17.47 20.48
CA VAL A 4 22.47 17.30 20.32
C VAL A 4 22.05 17.59 18.88
N HIS A 5 21.09 16.82 18.35
CA HIS A 5 20.13 17.21 17.30
C HIS A 5 18.87 16.33 17.49
N SER A 6 18.06 16.67 18.49
CA SER A 6 16.71 16.12 18.69
C SER A 6 15.72 17.28 18.60
N GLY A 7 14.81 17.25 17.64
CA GLY A 7 13.76 18.27 17.58
C GLY A 7 12.68 18.08 16.52
N THR A 8 12.96 17.46 15.38
CA THR A 8 12.01 17.49 14.25
C THR A 8 11.50 16.12 13.77
N ALA A 9 12.23 15.04 14.04
CA ALA A 9 11.85 13.70 13.59
C ALA A 9 10.70 13.08 14.40
N VAL A 10 10.60 13.42 15.69
CA VAL A 10 9.59 12.82 16.59
C VAL A 10 8.18 13.37 16.30
N VAL A 11 8.08 14.66 15.97
CA VAL A 11 6.79 15.31 15.64
C VAL A 11 6.25 14.83 14.28
N ALA A 12 7.13 14.55 13.31
CA ALA A 12 6.73 14.03 12.00
C ALA A 12 6.25 12.57 12.08
N ALA A 13 6.89 11.74 12.91
CA ALA A 13 6.48 10.35 13.15
C ALA A 13 5.17 10.27 13.95
N SER A 14 4.97 11.16 14.94
CA SER A 14 3.69 11.23 15.66
C SER A 14 2.57 11.77 14.79
N ALA A 15 2.83 12.78 13.94
CA ALA A 15 1.81 13.32 13.02
C ALA A 15 1.40 12.30 11.94
N THR A 16 2.32 11.46 11.47
CA THR A 16 1.96 10.32 10.60
C THR A 16 1.15 9.28 11.37
N ARG A 17 1.58 8.91 12.59
CA ARG A 17 0.84 7.95 13.43
C ARG A 17 -0.55 8.45 13.82
N GLU A 18 -0.70 9.73 14.11
CA GLU A 18 -1.95 10.38 14.50
C GLU A 18 -2.91 10.51 13.31
N LEU A 19 -2.39 10.74 12.09
CA LEU A 19 -3.17 10.59 10.85
C LEU A 19 -3.65 9.14 10.68
N PHE A 20 -2.77 8.14 10.81
CA PHE A 20 -3.16 6.73 10.70
C PHE A 20 -4.13 6.28 11.81
N GLU A 21 -3.99 6.77 13.03
CA GLU A 21 -4.86 6.48 14.17
C GLU A 21 -6.24 7.15 14.02
N HIS A 22 -6.34 8.34 13.41
CA HIS A 22 -7.64 8.98 13.14
C HIS A 22 -8.48 8.24 12.08
N PHE A 23 -7.84 7.48 11.19
CA PHE A 23 -8.51 6.62 10.21
C PHE A 23 -8.64 5.16 10.68
N GLY A 24 -8.08 4.83 11.85
CA GLY A 24 -7.98 3.50 12.44
C GLY A 24 -9.25 2.99 13.12
N ALA A 25 -10.33 2.87 12.35
CA ALA A 25 -11.48 2.04 12.72
C ALA A 25 -12.00 1.27 11.49
N ALA A 26 -11.11 0.71 10.68
CA ALA A 26 -11.48 -0.23 9.61
C ALA A 26 -11.50 -1.67 10.17
N GLY A 27 -12.36 -1.91 11.16
CA GLY A 27 -12.61 -3.24 11.72
C GLY A 27 -13.85 -3.88 11.08
N SER A 28 -13.65 -5.03 10.41
CA SER A 28 -14.64 -6.08 10.12
C SER A 28 -16.08 -5.61 9.80
N GLY A 29 -16.33 -5.24 8.54
CA GLY A 29 -17.71 -4.98 8.10
C GLY A 29 -17.86 -4.16 6.83
N ARG A 30 -16.79 -3.60 6.26
CA ARG A 30 -16.85 -2.97 4.94
C ARG A 30 -16.85 -4.05 3.87
N GLU A 31 -17.88 -4.03 3.01
CA GLU A 31 -17.91 -4.87 1.82
C GLU A 31 -16.69 -4.58 0.96
N THR A 32 -16.01 -5.64 0.52
CA THR A 32 -14.90 -5.53 -0.43
C THR A 32 -15.41 -4.82 -1.69
N PRO A 33 -14.75 -3.75 -2.16
CA PRO A 33 -15.21 -3.04 -3.34
C PRO A 33 -15.31 -3.96 -4.56
N ALA A 34 -16.33 -3.75 -5.38
CA ALA A 34 -16.63 -4.63 -6.52
C ALA A 34 -15.46 -4.70 -7.51
N GLU A 35 -14.77 -3.57 -7.72
CA GLU A 35 -13.57 -3.45 -8.54
C GLU A 35 -12.41 -4.31 -7.99
N PHE A 36 -12.25 -4.42 -6.67
CA PHE A 36 -11.22 -5.28 -6.07
C PHE A 36 -11.51 -6.77 -6.29
N ALA A 37 -12.80 -7.14 -6.32
CA ALA A 37 -13.19 -8.52 -6.64
C ALA A 37 -12.81 -8.93 -8.08
N THR A 38 -12.68 -7.97 -9.01
CA THR A 38 -12.27 -8.22 -10.41
C THR A 38 -10.77 -8.53 -10.59
N LEU A 39 -9.97 -8.30 -9.55
CA LEU A 39 -8.56 -8.69 -9.57
C LEU A 39 -8.45 -10.21 -9.59
N THR A 40 -7.49 -10.71 -10.36
CA THR A 40 -7.04 -12.09 -10.26
C THR A 40 -6.30 -12.30 -8.94
N ASP A 41 -6.13 -13.56 -8.53
CA ASP A 41 -5.38 -13.89 -7.31
C ASP A 41 -3.96 -13.33 -7.36
N ARG A 42 -3.31 -13.42 -8.53
CA ARG A 42 -1.97 -12.86 -8.72
C ARG A 42 -1.92 -11.34 -8.61
N GLU A 43 -2.93 -10.64 -9.11
CA GLU A 43 -3.00 -9.18 -8.97
C GLU A 43 -3.27 -8.77 -7.52
N ARG A 44 -4.08 -9.54 -6.76
CA ARG A 44 -4.31 -9.31 -5.32
C ARG A 44 -3.03 -9.48 -4.51
N GLU A 45 -2.24 -10.52 -4.76
CA GLU A 45 -0.94 -10.73 -4.10
C GLU A 45 -0.01 -9.52 -4.31
N ILE A 46 0.15 -9.10 -5.58
CA ILE A 46 0.99 -7.95 -5.94
C ILE A 46 0.43 -6.65 -5.34
N PHE A 47 -0.89 -6.48 -5.34
CA PHE A 47 -1.58 -5.36 -4.68
C PHE A 47 -1.22 -5.30 -3.19
N HIS A 48 -1.32 -6.40 -2.46
CA HIS A 48 -1.06 -6.41 -1.01
C HIS A 48 0.40 -6.07 -0.68
N HIS A 49 1.35 -6.58 -1.45
CA HIS A 49 2.75 -6.15 -1.28
C HIS A 49 2.93 -4.67 -1.61
N ALA A 50 2.28 -4.20 -2.67
CA ALA A 50 2.38 -2.80 -3.07
C ALA A 50 1.77 -1.85 -2.02
N ALA A 51 0.62 -2.23 -1.46
CA ALA A 51 -0.09 -1.53 -0.40
C ALA A 51 0.74 -1.45 0.91
N ARG A 52 1.54 -2.49 1.20
CA ARG A 52 2.53 -2.52 2.29
C ARG A 52 3.80 -1.71 2.02
N GLY A 53 3.90 -1.07 0.85
CA GLY A 53 5.01 -0.18 0.50
C GLY A 53 6.21 -0.84 -0.20
N LEU A 54 6.16 -2.14 -0.51
CA LEU A 54 7.30 -2.84 -1.13
C LEU A 54 7.57 -2.36 -2.56
N SER A 55 8.81 -1.94 -2.86
CA SER A 55 9.23 -1.59 -4.21
C SER A 55 9.09 -2.77 -5.20
N ASN A 56 9.08 -2.49 -6.49
CA ASN A 56 8.91 -3.54 -7.51
C ASN A 56 10.02 -4.60 -7.44
N THR A 57 11.24 -4.20 -7.07
CA THR A 57 12.38 -5.10 -6.87
C THR A 57 12.18 -5.99 -5.64
N GLU A 58 11.64 -5.45 -4.55
CA GLU A 58 11.31 -6.24 -3.34
C GLU A 58 10.17 -7.23 -3.62
N ILE A 59 9.11 -6.78 -4.30
CA ILE A 59 8.02 -7.66 -4.74
C ILE A 59 8.57 -8.76 -5.65
N ALA A 60 9.40 -8.41 -6.63
CA ALA A 60 10.00 -9.38 -7.55
C ALA A 60 10.77 -10.47 -6.81
N ARG A 61 11.51 -10.12 -5.75
CA ARG A 61 12.22 -11.08 -4.90
C ARG A 61 11.28 -11.93 -4.06
N ALA A 62 10.26 -11.32 -3.44
CA ALA A 62 9.29 -12.03 -2.61
C ALA A 62 8.48 -13.05 -3.42
N GLU A 63 8.21 -12.72 -4.69
CA GLU A 63 7.30 -13.45 -5.56
C GLU A 63 8.01 -14.26 -6.66
N PHE A 64 9.34 -14.33 -6.63
CA PHE A 64 10.19 -15.02 -7.61
C PHE A 64 9.88 -14.61 -9.07
N LEU A 65 9.67 -13.32 -9.30
CA LEU A 65 9.37 -12.71 -10.60
C LEU A 65 10.50 -11.80 -11.08
N SER A 66 10.43 -11.37 -12.35
CA SER A 66 11.19 -10.22 -12.83
C SER A 66 10.54 -8.91 -12.41
N GLU A 67 11.32 -7.83 -12.24
CA GLU A 67 10.78 -6.50 -11.95
C GLU A 67 9.85 -6.00 -13.07
N ALA A 68 10.12 -6.36 -14.33
CA ALA A 68 9.27 -6.02 -15.48
C ALA A 68 7.89 -6.71 -15.39
N THR A 69 7.86 -7.96 -14.94
CA THR A 69 6.61 -8.70 -14.69
C THR A 69 5.81 -8.02 -13.58
N VAL A 70 6.46 -7.62 -12.48
CA VAL A 70 5.79 -6.88 -11.39
C VAL A 70 5.22 -5.54 -11.89
N LYS A 71 5.99 -4.76 -12.66
CA LYS A 71 5.50 -3.50 -13.28
C LYS A 71 4.23 -3.74 -14.10
N THR A 72 4.19 -4.85 -14.84
CA THR A 72 3.03 -5.21 -15.66
C THR A 72 1.83 -5.54 -14.78
N HIS A 73 2.00 -6.31 -13.70
CA HIS A 73 0.92 -6.59 -12.76
C HIS A 73 0.41 -5.32 -12.06
N ILE A 74 1.30 -4.42 -11.63
CA ILE A 74 0.91 -3.14 -11.02
C ILE A 74 0.10 -2.30 -12.01
N SER A 75 0.56 -2.17 -13.26
CA SER A 75 -0.16 -1.40 -14.29
C SER A 75 -1.57 -1.95 -14.55
N ARG A 76 -1.72 -3.29 -14.65
CA ARG A 76 -3.03 -3.94 -14.81
C ARG A 76 -3.92 -3.76 -13.59
N THR A 77 -3.36 -3.88 -12.39
CA THR A 77 -4.08 -3.68 -11.13
C THR A 77 -4.60 -2.25 -11.03
N LEU A 78 -3.74 -1.26 -11.26
CA LEU A 78 -4.12 0.16 -11.30
C LEU A 78 -5.22 0.42 -12.33
N GLY A 79 -5.08 -0.14 -13.54
CA GLY A 79 -6.09 0.00 -14.60
C GLY A 79 -7.44 -0.61 -14.21
N LYS A 80 -7.46 -1.80 -13.60
CA LYS A 80 -8.69 -2.46 -13.13
C LYS A 80 -9.38 -1.70 -12.00
N LEU A 81 -8.60 -1.08 -11.12
CA LEU A 81 -9.11 -0.29 -9.99
C LEU A 81 -9.39 1.18 -10.37
N GLY A 82 -9.10 1.61 -11.60
CA GLY A 82 -9.24 3.00 -12.02
C GLY A 82 -8.27 3.97 -11.34
N LEU A 83 -7.13 3.47 -10.84
CA LEU A 83 -6.15 4.24 -10.09
C LEU A 83 -5.05 4.76 -11.02
N ARG A 84 -4.61 6.00 -10.77
CA ARG A 84 -3.61 6.70 -11.58
C ARG A 84 -2.19 6.24 -11.31
N ASP A 85 -1.89 6.00 -10.04
CA ASP A 85 -0.53 5.71 -9.59
C ASP A 85 -0.52 4.90 -8.30
N ARG A 86 0.68 4.53 -7.90
CA ARG A 86 0.93 3.69 -6.74
C ARG A 86 0.55 4.37 -5.42
N VAL A 87 0.57 5.69 -5.34
CA VAL A 87 0.15 6.40 -4.13
C VAL A 87 -1.35 6.19 -3.95
N GLN A 88 -2.12 6.31 -5.04
CA GLN A 88 -3.56 6.03 -5.01
C GLN A 88 -3.86 4.56 -4.66
N LEU A 89 -3.02 3.60 -5.07
CA LEU A 89 -3.17 2.19 -4.64
C LEU A 89 -3.06 2.03 -3.13
N VAL A 90 -2.08 2.69 -2.52
CA VAL A 90 -1.91 2.64 -1.06
C VAL A 90 -3.10 3.28 -0.36
N VAL A 91 -3.52 4.47 -0.80
CA VAL A 91 -4.70 5.18 -0.25
C VAL A 91 -5.95 4.31 -0.36
N TYR A 92 -6.21 3.75 -1.54
CA TYR A 92 -7.34 2.84 -1.81
C TYR A 92 -7.33 1.64 -0.85
N ALA A 93 -6.16 1.05 -0.59
CA ALA A 93 -6.05 -0.08 0.33
C ALA A 93 -6.45 0.30 1.77
N TYR A 94 -6.01 1.48 2.24
CA TYR A 94 -6.35 1.97 3.58
C TYR A 94 -7.83 2.37 3.70
N GLU A 95 -8.36 3.13 2.74
CA GLU A 95 -9.76 3.59 2.75
C GLU A 95 -10.75 2.40 2.82
N ASN A 96 -10.40 1.30 2.15
CA ASN A 96 -11.22 0.10 2.06
C ASN A 96 -10.87 -1.00 3.09
N GLY A 97 -9.90 -0.77 3.99
CA GLY A 97 -9.48 -1.77 4.98
C GLY A 97 -8.88 -3.04 4.37
N LEU A 98 -8.25 -2.93 3.19
CA LEU A 98 -7.63 -4.04 2.44
C LEU A 98 -6.15 -4.25 2.80
N VAL A 99 -5.64 -3.47 3.75
CA VAL A 99 -4.31 -3.64 4.35
C VAL A 99 -4.46 -3.63 5.87
N ALA A 100 -3.81 -4.58 6.53
CA ALA A 100 -3.78 -4.78 7.98
C ALA A 100 -2.32 -4.85 8.45
#